data_AF-A0A7W8C4N5-F1
#
_entry.id   AF-A0A7W8C4N5-F1
#
_cell.length_a   1.000
_cell.length_b   1.000
_cell.length_c   1.000
_cell.angle_alpha   90.00
_cell.angle_beta   90.00
_cell.angle_gamma   90.00
#
_symmetry.space_group_name_H-M   'P 1'
#
loop_
_entity.id
_entity.type
_entity.pdbx_description
1 polymer ?
#
loop_
_entity_poly.entity_id
_entity_poly.type
_entity_poly.pdbx_seq_one_letter_code
_entity_poly.pdbx_strand_id
1 'polypeptide(L)'
;MQHRNWHHDFEYSDRLINTGIGTEEFFKAIEVALPPVVSRAELARITGGLISAKTLSNEDALQKGPRERVRAGAKVGYTKASAIAYLRKKIKYLQQHKC
;
A
#
# COMPACT_ATOMS: atom_id res chain seq x y z
N MET A 1 12.82 11.00 -36.85
CA MET A 1 11.57 11.62 -36.32
C MET A 1 10.61 10.50 -35.98
N GLN A 2 10.54 10.09 -34.71
CA GLN A 2 9.63 9.04 -34.24
C GLN A 2 8.54 9.70 -33.40
N HIS A 3 7.44 10.06 -34.04
CA HIS A 3 6.16 10.22 -33.37
C HIS A 3 5.52 8.84 -33.29
N ARG A 4 5.16 8.41 -32.09
CA ARG A 4 4.05 7.48 -31.71
C ARG A 4 4.47 6.67 -30.50
N ASN A 5 4.18 7.17 -29.30
CA ASN A 5 3.98 6.37 -28.09
C ASN A 5 3.06 7.06 -27.04
N TRP A 6 2.51 8.24 -27.35
CA TRP A 6 1.73 9.04 -26.40
C TRP A 6 0.30 8.52 -26.13
N HIS A 7 -0.26 7.66 -26.98
CA HIS A 7 -1.62 7.15 -26.78
C HIS A 7 -1.69 5.93 -25.84
N HIS A 8 -0.61 5.15 -25.70
CA HIS A 8 -0.64 3.91 -24.92
C HIS A 8 -0.50 4.15 -23.41
N ASP A 9 0.33 5.11 -23.01
CA ASP A 9 0.51 5.46 -21.60
C ASP A 9 -0.74 6.14 -21.01
N PHE A 10 -1.44 6.95 -21.82
CA PHE A 10 -2.67 7.61 -21.39
C PHE A 10 -3.80 6.59 -21.17
N GLU A 11 -4.01 5.67 -22.12
CA GLU A 11 -5.00 4.59 -21.96
C GLU A 11 -4.73 3.65 -20.79
N TYR A 12 -3.46 3.35 -20.48
CA TYR A 12 -3.11 2.53 -19.33
C TYR A 12 -3.39 3.24 -18.01
N SER A 13 -3.03 4.52 -17.90
CA SER A 13 -3.31 5.32 -16.71
C SER A 13 -4.81 5.52 -16.47
N ASP A 14 -5.59 5.78 -17.52
CA ASP A 14 -7.04 5.86 -17.45
C ASP A 14 -7.66 4.51 -17.07
N ARG A 15 -7.13 3.37 -17.55
CA ARG A 15 -7.60 2.04 -17.12
C ARG A 15 -7.27 1.79 -15.64
N LEU A 16 -6.09 2.15 -15.15
CA LEU A 16 -5.74 1.97 -13.73
C LEU A 16 -6.60 2.81 -12.80
N ILE A 17 -6.92 4.04 -13.21
CA ILE A 17 -7.85 4.95 -12.52
C ILE A 17 -9.27 4.38 -12.57
N ASN A 18 -9.73 3.90 -13.73
CA ASN A 18 -11.05 3.26 -13.89
C ASN A 18 -11.13 1.89 -13.18
N THR A 19 -10.01 1.21 -12.90
CA THR A 19 -9.94 0.01 -12.05
C THR A 19 -9.80 0.32 -10.54
N GLY A 20 -9.70 1.59 -10.15
CA GLY A 20 -9.84 2.01 -8.75
C GLY A 20 -8.56 2.04 -7.90
N ILE A 21 -7.35 2.02 -8.47
CA ILE A 21 -6.13 2.04 -7.62
C ILE A 21 -6.04 3.36 -6.83
N GLY A 22 -6.02 3.25 -5.50
CA GLY A 22 -6.04 4.40 -4.60
C GLY A 22 -7.42 5.01 -4.34
N THR A 23 -8.49 4.45 -4.91
CA THR A 23 -9.88 4.80 -4.55
C THR A 23 -10.32 4.08 -3.28
N GLU A 24 -11.46 4.49 -2.72
CA GLU A 24 -12.04 3.90 -1.52
C GLU A 24 -12.33 2.41 -1.70
N GLU A 25 -12.81 2.02 -2.87
CA GLU A 25 -13.16 0.64 -3.24
C GLU A 25 -11.96 -0.29 -3.23
N PHE A 26 -10.79 0.20 -3.66
CA PHE A 26 -9.53 -0.54 -3.59
C PHE A 26 -9.09 -0.78 -2.14
N PHE A 27 -9.13 0.24 -1.29
CA PHE A 27 -8.79 0.07 0.12
C PHE A 27 -9.79 -0.84 0.83
N LYS A 28 -11.07 -0.79 0.46
CA LYS A 28 -12.12 -1.68 0.99
C LYS A 28 -11.89 -3.13 0.57
N ALA A 29 -11.47 -3.38 -0.68
CA ALA A 29 -11.10 -4.72 -1.13
C ALA A 29 -9.93 -5.30 -0.33
N ILE A 30 -8.90 -4.48 -0.06
CA ILE A 30 -7.78 -4.88 0.81
C ILE A 30 -8.27 -5.14 2.24
N GLU A 31 -9.15 -4.29 2.77
CA GLU A 31 -9.69 -4.44 4.12
C GLU A 31 -10.42 -5.76 4.32
N VAL A 32 -11.19 -6.21 3.33
CA VAL A 32 -11.86 -7.51 3.34
C VAL A 32 -10.85 -8.66 3.35
N ALA A 33 -9.78 -8.57 2.55
CA ALA A 33 -8.76 -9.59 2.45
C ALA A 33 -7.83 -9.68 3.67
N LEU A 34 -7.67 -8.60 4.44
CA LEU A 34 -6.78 -8.59 5.59
C LEU A 34 -7.36 -9.41 6.77
N PRO A 35 -6.52 -10.17 7.50
CA PRO A 35 -6.91 -10.75 8.79
C PRO A 35 -7.18 -9.65 9.83
N PRO A 36 -7.87 -9.96 10.94
CA PRO A 36 -8.12 -8.99 12.03
C PRO A 36 -6.83 -8.37 12.60
N VAL A 37 -5.76 -9.17 12.66
CA VAL A 37 -4.41 -8.73 13.04
C VAL A 37 -3.42 -9.19 11.98
N VAL A 38 -2.60 -8.26 11.52
CA VAL A 38 -1.64 -8.47 10.42
C VAL A 38 -0.23 -8.28 10.95
N SER A 39 0.63 -9.29 10.84
CA SER A 39 2.04 -9.15 11.23
C SER A 39 2.83 -8.28 10.24
N ARG A 40 3.97 -7.72 10.65
CA ARG A 40 4.86 -6.99 9.72
C ARG A 40 5.26 -7.81 8.49
N ALA A 41 5.57 -9.08 8.70
CA ALA A 41 5.96 -10.00 7.63
C ALA A 41 4.79 -10.26 6.67
N GLU A 42 3.60 -10.43 7.23
CA GLU A 42 2.39 -10.68 6.43
C GLU A 42 1.97 -9.43 5.65
N LEU A 43 2.06 -8.25 6.26
CA LEU A 43 1.77 -7.00 5.57
C LEU A 43 2.75 -6.77 4.40
N ALA A 44 4.02 -7.13 4.57
CA ALA A 44 4.99 -7.10 3.49
C ALA A 44 4.68 -8.09 2.36
N ARG A 45 4.21 -9.30 2.71
CA ARG A 45 3.80 -10.31 1.73
C ARG A 45 2.55 -9.89 0.95
N ILE A 46 1.51 -9.42 1.64
CA ILE A 46 0.23 -9.01 1.03
C ILE A 46 0.42 -7.82 0.09
N THR A 47 1.33 -6.91 0.42
CA THR A 47 1.67 -5.75 -0.44
C THR A 47 2.65 -6.10 -1.55
N GLY A 48 2.96 -7.38 -1.78
CA GLY A 48 3.90 -7.82 -2.82
C GLY A 48 5.32 -7.30 -2.62
N GLY A 49 5.71 -6.95 -1.38
CA GLY A 49 7.02 -6.38 -1.07
C GLY A 49 7.12 -4.86 -1.27
N LEU A 50 6.05 -4.16 -1.63
CA LEU A 50 6.03 -2.69 -1.72
C LEU A 50 6.44 -2.03 -0.40
N ILE A 51 6.06 -2.64 0.73
CA ILE A 51 6.45 -2.20 2.06
C ILE A 51 7.14 -3.36 2.76
N SER A 52 8.46 -3.24 2.97
CA SER A 52 9.21 -4.29 3.65
C SER A 52 8.94 -4.34 5.15
N ALA A 53 9.09 -5.51 5.77
CA ALA A 53 8.99 -5.66 7.23
C ALA A 53 10.05 -4.82 7.97
N LYS A 54 11.21 -4.60 7.35
CA LYS A 54 12.27 -3.73 7.86
C LYS A 54 11.83 -2.26 7.85
N THR A 55 11.20 -1.81 6.77
CA THR A 55 10.61 -0.46 6.67
C THR A 55 9.60 -0.25 7.80
N LEU A 56 8.68 -1.19 8.00
CA LEU A 56 7.70 -1.13 9.08
C LEU A 56 8.36 -1.07 10.46
N SER A 57 9.41 -1.87 10.70
CA SER A 57 10.15 -1.83 11.97
C SER A 57 10.84 -0.47 12.20
N ASN A 58 11.44 0.12 11.17
CA ASN A 58 12.07 1.44 11.26
C ASN A 58 11.03 2.53 11.49
N GLU A 59 9.91 2.50 10.76
CA GLU A 59 8.83 3.47 10.92
C GLU A 59 8.13 3.34 12.28
N ASP A 60 8.04 2.14 12.84
CA ASP A 60 7.55 1.91 14.19
C ASP A 60 8.46 2.55 15.26
N ALA A 61 9.78 2.52 15.04
CA ALA A 61 10.75 3.19 15.92
C ALA A 61 10.65 4.71 15.80
N LEU A 62 10.33 5.22 14.60
CA LEU A 62 10.13 6.65 14.34
C LEU A 62 8.71 7.15 14.64
N GLN A 63 7.83 6.29 15.18
CA GLN A 63 6.39 6.59 15.40
C GLN A 63 5.64 7.03 14.12
N LYS A 64 6.14 6.65 12.94
CA LYS A 64 5.56 6.92 11.62
C LYS A 64 4.76 5.73 11.07
N GLY A 65 4.91 4.55 11.68
CA GLY A 65 4.23 3.32 11.34
C GLY A 65 2.74 3.28 11.75
N PRO A 66 2.08 2.13 11.61
CA PRO A 66 0.70 1.95 12.05
C PRO A 66 0.56 2.16 13.57
N ARG A 67 -0.50 2.88 13.98
CA ARG A 67 -0.69 3.34 15.37
C ARG A 67 -1.03 2.21 16.33
N GLU A 68 -2.05 1.42 16.01
CA GLU A 68 -2.48 0.31 16.86
C GLU A 68 -1.59 -0.90 16.56
N ARG A 69 -0.79 -1.26 17.57
CA ARG A 69 0.21 -2.33 17.49
C ARG A 69 -0.13 -3.39 18.53
N VAL A 70 -0.08 -4.64 18.11
CA VAL A 70 -0.26 -5.81 18.97
C VAL A 70 1.05 -6.59 18.96
N ARG A 71 1.49 -7.01 20.15
CA ARG A 71 2.69 -7.84 20.30
C ARG A 71 2.28 -9.25 20.73
N ALA A 72 2.75 -10.25 20.00
CA ALA A 72 2.61 -11.66 20.32
C ALA A 72 4.01 -12.26 20.42
N GLY A 73 4.54 -12.32 21.66
CA GLY A 73 5.93 -12.74 21.93
C GLY A 73 6.96 -11.84 21.25
N ALA A 74 7.76 -12.42 20.35
CA ALA A 74 8.76 -11.69 19.56
C ALA A 74 8.18 -11.01 18.30
N LYS A 75 6.91 -11.29 17.95
CA LYS A 75 6.27 -10.75 16.74
C LYS A 75 5.46 -9.50 17.06
N VAL A 76 5.47 -8.55 16.13
CA VAL A 76 4.62 -7.36 16.15
C VAL A 76 3.68 -7.42 14.96
N GLY A 77 2.42 -7.11 15.21
CA GLY A 77 1.40 -6.93 14.21
C GLY A 77 0.56 -5.69 14.48
N TYR A 78 -0.39 -5.46 13.59
CA TYR A 78 -1.24 -4.29 13.55
C TYR A 78 -2.68 -4.74 13.45
N THR A 79 -3.60 -3.95 14.00
CA THR A 79 -5.01 -4.14 13.70
C THR A 79 -5.26 -3.88 12.21
N LYS A 80 -6.28 -4.54 11.66
CA LYS A 80 -6.73 -4.32 10.28
C LYS A 80 -6.91 -2.82 9.97
N ALA A 81 -7.62 -2.10 10.83
CA ALA A 81 -7.90 -0.67 10.65
C ALA A 81 -6.61 0.16 10.61
N SER A 82 -5.68 -0.10 11.53
CA SER A 82 -4.38 0.59 11.59
C SER A 82 -3.51 0.31 10.36
N ALA A 83 -3.51 -0.94 9.88
CA ALA A 83 -2.80 -1.31 8.65
C ALA A 83 -3.37 -0.58 7.42
N ILE A 84 -4.69 -0.55 7.24
CA ILE A 84 -5.34 0.18 6.13
C ILE A 84 -5.05 1.68 6.20
N ALA A 85 -5.18 2.30 7.38
CA ALA A 85 -4.87 3.71 7.55
C ALA A 85 -3.42 4.05 7.17
N TYR A 86 -2.49 3.15 7.49
CA TYR A 86 -1.09 3.29 7.10
C TYR A 86 -0.90 3.13 5.57
N LEU A 87 -1.54 2.12 4.95
CA LEU A 87 -1.47 1.91 3.50
C LEU A 87 -2.02 3.11 2.73
N ARG A 88 -3.15 3.69 3.17
CA ARG A 88 -3.73 4.91 2.58
C ARG A 88 -2.76 6.09 2.57
N LYS A 89 -1.95 6.22 3.61
CA LYS A 89 -0.93 7.29 3.71
C LYS A 89 0.27 7.05 2.79
N LYS A 90 0.62 5.78 2.55
CA LYS A 90 1.86 5.38 1.87
C LYS A 90 1.69 5.13 0.39
N ILE A 91 0.60 4.49 -0.02
CA ILE A 91 0.32 4.19 -1.41
C ILE A 91 -0.18 5.48 -2.06
N LYS A 92 0.62 6.02 -2.98
CA LYS A 92 0.26 7.16 -3.82
C LYS A 92 0.47 6.75 -5.26
N TYR A 93 -0.48 7.09 -6.13
CA TYR A 93 -0.29 6.96 -7.56
C TYR A 93 0.75 8.01 -8.01
N LEU A 94 1.86 7.57 -8.60
CA LEU A 94 2.82 8.47 -9.21
C LEU A 94 2.28 8.83 -10.59
N GLN A 95 1.73 10.03 -10.76
CA GLN A 95 1.52 10.59 -12.09
C GLN A 95 2.90 10.81 -12.71
N GLN A 96 3.18 10.16 -13.83
CA GLN A 96 4.42 10.35 -14.57
C GLN A 96 4.54 11.82 -14.95
N HIS A 97 5.56 12.51 -14.43
CA HIS A 97 5.96 13.79 -14.99
C HIS A 97 6.44 13.54 -16.42
N LYS A 98 5.68 14.09 -17.38
CA LYS A 98 6.09 14.18 -18.78
C LYS A 98 7.50 14.79 -18.82
N CYS A 99 8.46 14.03 -19.34
CA CYS A 99 9.74 14.55 -19.78
C CYS A 99 9.54 15.57 -20.90
#